data_AF-G3AH32-F1
#
_entry.id   AF-G3AH32-F1
#
_cell.length_a   1.000
_cell.length_b   1.000
_cell.length_c   1.000
_cell.angle_alpha   90.00
_cell.angle_beta   90.00
_cell.angle_gamma   90.00
#
_symmetry.space_group_name_H-M   'P 1'
#
loop_
_entity.id
_entity.type
_entity.pdbx_description
1 polymer ?
#
loop_
_entity_poly.entity_id
_entity_poly.type
_entity_poly.pdbx_seq_one_letter_code
_entity_poly.pdbx_strand_id
1 'polypeptide(L)'
;MELDKISTPIEWKFVAKGGANVLFKYTGNNELLRSKLLRLRISKPESIPTKQLYEFTESKCKPIFQDKLIESEIITVPTEFISKLDSPVDIIEPWGLLMPNMLDGTFSTLDLSKWCQLHCDLGSAKVILELKPKWLYDCKTNYCRTCSLSQSRGHARHFCPLDLVYDPDSATNDLFKKVPHDTLSAIESTIPVRKLFKEYLEDPDNIFQQLKTLQEIANEEDLIENLTCADDVSDRLSFIMTLRDVGVFIKFQQVGNNFSTTCKVYDLDLKSNDKCSHWVKIEQRLKDYYNSTNENWRHCTKSNHLA
;
A
#
# COMPACT_ATOMS: atom_id res chain seq x y z
N MET A 1 -6.41 -21.11 14.82
CA MET A 1 -7.64 -20.69 15.54
C MET A 1 -8.81 -20.83 14.58
N GLU A 2 -9.94 -21.36 15.04
CA GLU A 2 -11.18 -21.46 14.23
C GLU A 2 -12.11 -20.32 14.63
N LEU A 3 -12.59 -19.56 13.64
CA LEU A 3 -13.29 -18.29 13.87
C LEU A 3 -14.69 -18.47 14.48
N ASP A 4 -15.38 -19.55 14.13
CA ASP A 4 -16.72 -19.92 14.60
C ASP A 4 -16.75 -20.33 16.08
N LYS A 5 -15.60 -20.68 16.65
CA LYS A 5 -15.47 -20.95 18.10
C LYS A 5 -15.45 -19.69 18.96
N ILE A 6 -15.22 -18.52 18.36
CA ILE A 6 -14.99 -17.26 19.09
C ILE A 6 -15.82 -16.06 18.59
N SER A 7 -16.56 -16.23 17.50
CA SER A 7 -17.44 -15.19 16.94
C SER A 7 -18.52 -15.80 16.05
N THR A 8 -19.45 -14.95 15.60
CA THR A 8 -20.53 -15.29 14.67
C THR A 8 -20.47 -14.41 13.42
N PRO A 9 -21.00 -14.85 12.26
CA PRO A 9 -20.94 -14.09 11.01
C PRO A 9 -21.56 -12.69 11.09
N ILE A 10 -22.61 -12.49 11.89
CA ILE A 10 -23.32 -11.20 12.02
C ILE A 10 -22.46 -10.10 12.65
N GLU A 11 -21.44 -10.50 13.43
CA GLU A 11 -20.46 -9.61 14.07
C GLU A 11 -19.37 -9.14 13.11
N TRP A 12 -19.36 -9.60 11.86
CA TRP A 12 -18.40 -9.20 10.85
C TRP A 12 -19.10 -8.39 9.76
N LYS A 13 -18.78 -7.09 9.68
CA LYS A 13 -19.39 -6.16 8.71
C LYS A 13 -18.45 -5.91 7.55
N PHE A 14 -18.96 -6.06 6.33
CA PHE A 14 -18.21 -5.69 5.12
C PHE A 14 -17.75 -4.23 5.19
N VAL A 15 -16.49 -3.99 4.86
CA VAL A 15 -15.90 -2.64 4.83
C VAL A 15 -15.37 -2.29 3.46
N ALA A 16 -14.62 -3.19 2.82
CA ALA A 16 -13.95 -2.88 1.58
C ALA A 16 -13.74 -4.11 0.69
N LYS A 17 -13.68 -3.85 -0.62
CA LYS A 17 -13.34 -4.84 -1.65
C LYS A 17 -12.15 -4.32 -2.45
N GLY A 18 -11.07 -5.11 -2.45
CA GLY A 18 -9.92 -4.92 -3.33
C GLY A 18 -10.02 -5.75 -4.60
N GLY A 19 -8.93 -5.78 -5.36
CA GLY A 19 -8.83 -6.56 -6.59
C GLY A 19 -8.87 -8.07 -6.37
N ALA A 20 -8.40 -8.56 -5.23
CA ALA A 20 -8.31 -9.99 -4.95
C ALA A 20 -8.80 -10.38 -3.55
N ASN A 21 -9.14 -9.39 -2.71
CA ASN A 21 -9.46 -9.62 -1.30
C ASN A 21 -10.68 -8.79 -0.90
N VAL A 22 -11.41 -9.27 0.10
CA VAL A 22 -12.49 -8.56 0.77
C VAL A 22 -12.18 -8.45 2.26
N LEU A 23 -12.56 -7.32 2.87
CA LEU A 23 -12.32 -7.00 4.27
C LEU A 23 -13.64 -6.87 5.03
N PHE A 24 -13.69 -7.51 6.20
CA PHE A 24 -14.75 -7.39 7.18
C PHE A 24 -14.18 -6.82 8.48
N LYS A 25 -14.89 -5.88 9.11
CA LYS A 25 -14.56 -5.36 10.44
C LYS A 25 -15.36 -6.09 11.51
N TYR A 26 -14.70 -6.45 12.59
CA TYR A 26 -15.38 -7.00 13.76
C TYR A 26 -16.16 -5.90 14.50
N THR A 27 -17.41 -6.20 14.85
CA THR A 27 -18.33 -5.31 15.58
C THR A 27 -18.99 -5.98 16.77
N GLY A 28 -18.52 -7.18 17.17
CA GLY A 28 -19.00 -7.88 18.35
C GLY A 28 -18.27 -7.47 19.63
N ASN A 29 -18.48 -8.25 20.70
CA ASN A 29 -17.98 -7.95 22.05
C ASN A 29 -16.78 -8.81 22.49
N ASN A 30 -16.26 -9.68 21.63
CA ASN A 30 -15.08 -10.49 21.97
C ASN A 30 -13.82 -9.60 21.96
N GLU A 31 -13.21 -9.42 23.14
CA GLU A 31 -12.01 -8.59 23.31
C GLU A 31 -10.81 -9.06 22.47
N LEU A 32 -10.70 -10.36 22.14
CA LEU A 32 -9.62 -10.87 21.28
C LEU A 32 -9.74 -10.40 19.83
N LEU A 33 -10.96 -10.11 19.39
CA LEU A 33 -11.29 -9.70 18.03
C LEU A 33 -11.55 -8.20 17.92
N ARG A 34 -11.56 -7.49 19.05
CA ARG A 34 -11.72 -6.04 19.10
C ARG A 34 -10.65 -5.38 18.24
N SER A 35 -11.07 -4.41 17.44
CA SER A 35 -10.20 -3.66 16.54
C SER A 35 -9.49 -4.53 15.49
N LYS A 36 -10.04 -5.69 15.13
CA LYS A 36 -9.51 -6.55 14.06
C LYS A 36 -10.34 -6.45 12.77
N LEU A 37 -9.66 -6.72 11.66
CA LEU A 37 -10.24 -6.98 10.36
C LEU A 37 -10.04 -8.46 10.00
N LEU A 38 -11.05 -9.04 9.38
CA LEU A 38 -10.98 -10.32 8.70
C LEU A 38 -10.83 -10.08 7.21
N ARG A 39 -9.72 -10.56 6.65
CA ARG A 39 -9.43 -10.52 5.23
C ARG A 39 -9.64 -11.90 4.62
N LEU A 40 -10.50 -11.96 3.61
CA LEU A 40 -10.82 -13.19 2.88
C LEU A 40 -10.47 -13.04 1.39
N ARG A 41 -10.10 -14.16 0.77
CA ARG A 41 -9.75 -14.22 -0.64
C ARG A 41 -11.00 -14.28 -1.51
N ILE A 42 -11.06 -13.44 -2.53
CA ILE A 42 -12.12 -13.48 -3.54
C ILE A 42 -11.82 -14.66 -4.48
N SER A 43 -12.83 -15.47 -4.77
CA SER A 43 -12.72 -16.57 -5.72
C SER A 43 -12.28 -16.11 -7.11
N LYS A 44 -11.08 -16.52 -7.54
CA LYS A 44 -10.57 -16.31 -8.89
C LYS A 44 -9.71 -17.50 -9.33
N PRO A 45 -9.74 -17.91 -10.62
CA PRO A 45 -8.97 -19.06 -11.09
C PRO A 45 -7.46 -18.98 -10.84
N GLU A 46 -6.88 -17.78 -10.97
CA GLU A 46 -5.43 -17.53 -10.89
C GLU A 46 -5.01 -16.94 -9.53
N SER A 47 -5.84 -17.07 -8.49
CA SER A 47 -5.50 -16.50 -7.19
C SER A 47 -4.53 -17.39 -6.43
N ILE A 48 -3.39 -16.82 -6.03
CA ILE A 48 -2.52 -17.43 -5.02
C ILE A 48 -3.34 -17.67 -3.73
N PRO A 49 -3.34 -18.89 -3.16
CA PRO A 49 -4.09 -19.23 -1.96
C PRO A 49 -3.64 -18.46 -0.72
N THR A 50 -4.56 -18.22 0.21
CA THR A 50 -4.32 -17.47 1.46
C THR A 50 -3.16 -18.03 2.29
N LYS A 51 -3.04 -19.35 2.38
CA LYS A 51 -1.94 -20.02 3.11
C LYS A 51 -0.57 -19.70 2.52
N GLN A 52 -0.44 -19.76 1.20
CA GLN A 52 0.81 -19.47 0.52
C GLN A 52 1.20 -18.00 0.67
N LEU A 53 0.21 -17.08 0.63
CA LEU A 53 0.43 -15.66 0.89
C LEU A 53 0.89 -15.40 2.33
N TYR A 54 0.31 -16.12 3.29
CA TYR A 54 0.73 -16.05 4.70
C TYR A 54 2.15 -16.55 4.89
N GLU A 55 2.50 -17.73 4.35
CA GLU A 55 3.84 -18.30 4.40
C GLU A 55 4.88 -17.39 3.75
N PHE A 56 4.56 -16.80 2.60
CA PHE A 56 5.41 -15.80 1.94
C PHE A 56 5.62 -14.57 2.84
N THR A 57 4.55 -14.05 3.44
CA THR A 57 4.62 -12.89 4.32
C THR A 57 5.49 -13.17 5.56
N GLU A 58 5.29 -14.30 6.23
CA GLU A 58 6.03 -14.69 7.42
C GLU A 58 7.50 -15.02 7.14
N SER A 59 7.79 -15.72 6.04
CA SER A 59 9.15 -16.20 5.73
C SER A 59 10.01 -15.19 4.98
N LYS A 60 9.40 -14.32 4.16
CA LYS A 60 10.14 -13.35 3.31
C LYS A 60 9.95 -11.91 3.77
N CYS A 61 8.72 -11.49 4.05
CA CYS A 61 8.45 -10.07 4.34
C CYS A 61 8.74 -9.69 5.79
N LYS A 62 8.35 -10.52 6.76
CA LYS A 62 8.51 -10.24 8.19
C LYS A 62 9.97 -10.05 8.62
N PRO A 63 10.96 -10.83 8.15
CA PRO A 63 12.36 -10.57 8.48
C PRO A 63 12.89 -9.22 7.97
N ILE A 64 12.32 -8.72 6.87
CA ILE A 64 12.73 -7.48 6.20
C ILE A 64 12.08 -6.27 6.88
N PHE A 65 10.76 -6.30 7.05
CA PHE A 65 9.99 -5.16 7.54
C PHE A 65 9.84 -5.15 9.06
N GLN A 66 10.05 -6.28 9.73
CA GLN A 66 10.04 -6.39 11.19
C GLN A 66 8.80 -5.72 11.80
N ASP A 67 9.00 -4.77 12.72
CA ASP A 67 7.94 -4.01 13.37
C ASP A 67 7.21 -3.05 12.41
N LYS A 68 7.69 -2.79 11.20
CA LYS A 68 6.98 -2.02 10.17
C LYS A 68 5.92 -2.85 9.44
N LEU A 69 5.84 -4.16 9.64
CA LEU A 69 4.79 -4.99 9.02
C LEU A 69 3.48 -4.92 9.83
N ILE A 70 2.33 -4.92 9.13
CA ILE A 70 1.05 -5.24 9.78
C ILE A 70 0.99 -6.75 9.99
N GLU A 71 1.15 -7.17 11.23
CA GLU A 71 1.04 -8.57 11.59
C GLU A 71 -0.35 -9.11 11.31
N SER A 72 -0.39 -10.29 10.73
CA SER A 72 -1.63 -11.02 10.48
C SER A 72 -1.53 -12.40 11.08
N GLU A 73 -2.66 -12.95 11.48
CA GLU A 73 -2.78 -14.32 11.97
C GLU A 73 -3.62 -15.10 10.96
N ILE A 74 -3.12 -16.27 10.55
CA ILE A 74 -3.94 -17.17 9.74
C ILE A 74 -4.97 -17.88 10.61
N ILE A 75 -6.22 -17.84 10.15
CA ILE A 75 -7.35 -18.48 10.84
C ILE A 75 -8.13 -19.38 9.88
N THR A 76 -8.77 -20.40 10.45
CA THR A 76 -9.74 -21.22 9.72
C THR A 76 -11.10 -20.53 9.78
N VAL A 77 -11.76 -20.40 8.63
CA VAL A 77 -13.11 -19.84 8.51
C VAL A 77 -13.98 -20.91 7.85
N PRO A 78 -14.82 -21.64 8.61
CA PRO A 78 -15.62 -22.72 8.04
C PRO A 78 -16.52 -22.25 6.89
N THR A 79 -16.76 -23.10 5.90
CA THR A 79 -17.60 -22.77 4.74
C THR A 79 -19.00 -22.31 5.15
N GLU A 80 -19.56 -22.89 6.21
CA GLU A 80 -20.85 -22.46 6.77
C GLU A 80 -20.81 -21.06 7.41
N PHE A 81 -19.65 -20.65 7.93
CA PHE A 81 -19.45 -19.28 8.42
C PHE A 81 -19.41 -18.31 7.25
N ILE A 82 -18.65 -18.65 6.20
CA ILE A 82 -18.49 -17.86 4.98
C ILE A 82 -19.84 -17.66 4.28
N SER A 83 -20.64 -18.71 4.14
CA SER A 83 -21.95 -18.64 3.45
C SER A 83 -22.98 -17.76 4.17
N LYS A 84 -22.73 -17.44 5.44
CA LYS A 84 -23.57 -16.57 6.28
C LYS A 84 -23.01 -15.14 6.41
N LEU A 85 -21.84 -14.86 5.84
CA LEU A 85 -21.32 -13.49 5.79
C LEU A 85 -22.11 -12.67 4.76
N ASP A 86 -22.40 -11.44 5.12
CA ASP A 86 -22.97 -10.45 4.20
C ASP A 86 -21.86 -9.94 3.25
N SER A 87 -21.54 -10.74 2.24
CA SER A 87 -20.45 -10.49 1.28
C SER A 87 -20.99 -10.15 -0.11
N PRO A 88 -20.50 -9.09 -0.77
CA PRO A 88 -20.87 -8.77 -2.15
C PRO A 88 -20.10 -9.59 -3.20
N VAL A 89 -19.30 -10.57 -2.77
CA VAL A 89 -18.41 -11.38 -3.62
C VAL A 89 -18.32 -12.81 -3.11
N ASP A 90 -18.06 -13.72 -4.04
CA ASP A 90 -17.82 -15.13 -3.73
C ASP A 90 -16.48 -15.33 -3.05
N ILE A 91 -16.52 -16.07 -1.95
CA ILE A 91 -15.36 -16.49 -1.14
C ILE A 91 -15.44 -18.01 -1.05
N ILE A 92 -14.36 -18.71 -1.40
CA ILE A 92 -14.35 -20.18 -1.48
C ILE A 92 -13.30 -20.80 -0.56
N GLU A 93 -12.31 -20.02 -0.11
CA GLU A 93 -11.24 -20.54 0.74
C GLU A 93 -11.67 -20.60 2.21
N PRO A 94 -11.45 -21.73 2.92
CA PRO A 94 -11.77 -21.87 4.33
C PRO A 94 -10.68 -21.25 5.24
N TRP A 95 -9.95 -20.27 4.71
CA TRP A 95 -8.83 -19.62 5.37
C TRP A 95 -8.99 -18.11 5.26
N GLY A 96 -8.68 -17.42 6.35
CA GLY A 96 -8.67 -15.96 6.40
C GLY A 96 -7.43 -15.44 7.11
N LEU A 97 -7.17 -14.16 6.93
CA LEU A 97 -6.16 -13.44 7.70
C LEU A 97 -6.85 -12.48 8.65
N LEU A 98 -6.59 -12.64 9.94
CA LEU A 98 -6.99 -11.71 10.97
C LEU A 98 -5.88 -10.68 11.17
N MET A 99 -6.20 -9.38 11.09
CA MET A 99 -5.20 -8.31 11.17
C MET A 99 -5.72 -7.11 11.96
N PRO A 100 -4.85 -6.30 12.59
CA PRO A 100 -5.31 -5.10 13.27
C PRO A 100 -5.91 -4.10 12.27
N ASN A 101 -6.98 -3.44 12.69
CA ASN A 101 -7.57 -2.33 11.96
C ASN A 101 -6.77 -1.06 12.25
N MET A 102 -5.93 -0.62 11.31
CA MET A 102 -5.15 0.61 11.46
C MET A 102 -6.01 1.87 11.55
N LEU A 103 -7.24 1.79 11.05
CA LEU A 103 -8.24 2.86 11.08
C LEU A 103 -9.29 2.59 12.18
N ASP A 104 -8.89 1.94 13.27
CA ASP A 104 -9.76 1.80 14.43
C ASP A 104 -9.86 3.10 15.23
N GLY A 105 -11.06 3.68 15.27
CA GLY A 105 -11.33 4.99 15.83
C GLY A 105 -12.36 5.78 15.02
N THR A 106 -12.52 7.05 15.35
CA THR A 106 -13.46 7.96 14.70
C THR A 106 -12.73 8.83 13.67
N PHE A 107 -12.19 8.19 12.64
CA PHE A 107 -11.48 8.89 11.57
C PHE A 107 -12.44 9.49 10.53
N SER A 108 -12.23 10.75 10.19
CA SER A 108 -12.73 11.35 8.95
C SER A 108 -11.72 11.10 7.84
N THR A 109 -12.17 10.57 6.70
CA THR A 109 -11.29 10.22 5.57
C THR A 109 -11.44 11.22 4.43
N LEU A 110 -10.31 11.69 3.91
CA LEU A 110 -10.23 12.49 2.69
C LEU A 110 -9.54 11.70 1.57
N ASP A 111 -10.24 11.51 0.47
CA ASP A 111 -9.70 10.86 -0.73
C ASP A 111 -8.93 11.86 -1.59
N LEU A 112 -7.60 11.90 -1.46
CA LEU A 112 -6.74 12.84 -2.19
C LEU A 112 -6.44 12.34 -3.62
N SER A 113 -6.27 11.03 -3.77
CA SER A 113 -6.23 10.33 -5.05
C SER A 113 -6.51 8.84 -4.88
N LYS A 114 -6.55 8.10 -5.99
CA LYS A 114 -6.65 6.63 -6.00
C LYS A 114 -5.57 5.91 -5.13
N TRP A 115 -4.45 6.58 -4.85
CA TRP A 115 -3.31 5.99 -4.16
C TRP A 115 -2.92 6.75 -2.91
N CYS A 116 -3.75 7.69 -2.45
CA CYS A 116 -3.44 8.53 -1.31
C CYS A 116 -4.72 8.99 -0.63
N GLN A 117 -4.85 8.67 0.65
CA GLN A 117 -5.95 9.05 1.52
C GLN A 117 -5.37 9.62 2.81
N LEU A 118 -6.10 10.56 3.41
CA LEU A 118 -5.75 11.15 4.70
C LEU A 118 -6.88 10.87 5.70
N HIS A 119 -6.55 10.23 6.81
CA HIS A 119 -7.49 9.90 7.87
C HIS A 119 -7.18 10.74 9.10
N CYS A 120 -8.17 11.48 9.59
CA CYS A 120 -7.99 12.42 10.70
C CYS A 120 -8.93 12.10 11.84
N ASP A 121 -8.38 11.90 13.02
CA ASP A 121 -9.09 11.88 14.31
C ASP A 121 -8.49 12.99 15.17
N LEU A 122 -9.01 14.21 14.98
CA LEU A 122 -8.53 15.39 15.70
C LEU A 122 -8.86 15.32 17.20
N GLY A 123 -9.92 14.61 17.59
CA GLY A 123 -10.27 14.42 19.00
C GLY A 123 -9.23 13.62 19.77
N SER A 124 -8.59 12.64 19.10
CA SER A 124 -7.47 11.88 19.66
C SER A 124 -6.08 12.40 19.25
N ALA A 125 -6.00 13.55 18.57
CA ALA A 125 -4.76 14.06 17.95
C ALA A 125 -4.01 12.97 17.16
N LYS A 126 -4.70 12.31 16.22
CA LYS A 126 -4.14 11.29 15.32
C LYS A 126 -4.43 11.64 13.86
N VAL A 127 -3.41 11.55 13.01
CA VAL A 127 -3.54 11.65 11.56
C VAL A 127 -2.80 10.47 10.93
N ILE A 128 -3.42 9.82 9.96
CA ILE A 128 -2.84 8.72 9.21
C ILE A 128 -2.85 9.08 7.72
N LEU A 129 -1.68 9.08 7.11
CA LEU A 129 -1.52 9.15 5.67
C LEU A 129 -1.43 7.72 5.13
N GLU A 130 -2.46 7.29 4.41
CA GLU A 130 -2.45 6.04 3.66
C GLU A 130 -2.02 6.31 2.22
N LEU A 131 -0.96 5.66 1.73
CA LEU A 131 -0.57 5.81 0.32
C LEU A 131 0.07 4.56 -0.27
N LYS A 132 0.00 4.42 -1.60
CA LYS A 132 0.79 3.43 -2.34
C LYS A 132 2.02 4.12 -2.96
N PRO A 133 3.26 3.84 -2.52
CA PRO A 133 4.45 4.53 -3.02
C PRO A 133 4.75 4.21 -4.47
N LYS A 134 4.27 3.06 -4.97
CA LYS A 134 4.53 2.57 -6.33
C LYS A 134 6.02 2.32 -6.56
N TRP A 135 6.51 2.66 -7.75
CA TRP A 135 7.84 2.31 -8.22
C TRP A 135 8.85 3.33 -7.71
N LEU A 136 9.82 2.86 -6.92
CA LEU A 136 10.90 3.65 -6.36
C LEU A 136 12.22 3.15 -6.97
N TYR A 137 12.89 3.99 -7.75
CA TYR A 137 14.10 3.64 -8.49
C TYR A 137 14.81 4.89 -9.00
N ASP A 138 16.08 4.75 -9.42
CA ASP A 138 16.84 5.82 -10.06
C ASP A 138 16.34 6.05 -11.50
N CYS A 139 15.52 7.09 -11.69
CA CYS A 139 14.89 7.38 -12.98
C CYS A 139 15.84 8.07 -13.95
N LYS A 140 15.95 7.51 -15.17
CA LYS A 140 16.78 8.04 -16.25
C LYS A 140 15.99 8.90 -17.25
N THR A 141 14.68 8.76 -17.28
CA THR A 141 13.75 9.39 -18.23
C THR A 141 13.14 10.68 -17.67
N ASN A 142 12.37 11.43 -18.46
CA ASN A 142 11.70 12.66 -17.99
C ASN A 142 10.63 12.35 -16.94
N TYR A 143 9.90 11.26 -17.12
CA TYR A 143 8.85 10.83 -16.20
C TYR A 143 9.11 9.41 -15.70
N CYS A 144 8.89 9.19 -14.40
CA CYS A 144 8.90 7.85 -13.83
C CYS A 144 7.69 7.04 -14.31
N ARG A 145 7.73 5.72 -14.19
CA ARG A 145 6.65 4.84 -14.65
C ARG A 145 5.26 5.24 -14.14
N THR A 146 5.12 5.60 -12.87
CA THR A 146 3.83 5.99 -12.28
C THR A 146 3.31 7.30 -12.91
N CYS A 147 4.21 8.26 -13.15
CA CYS A 147 3.86 9.49 -13.84
C CYS A 147 3.49 9.22 -15.30
N SER A 148 4.30 8.46 -16.03
CA SER A 148 4.02 8.02 -17.41
C SER A 148 2.66 7.32 -17.52
N LEU A 149 2.36 6.41 -16.59
CA LEU A 149 1.08 5.71 -16.57
C LEU A 149 -0.10 6.65 -16.32
N SER A 150 0.06 7.61 -15.41
CA SER A 150 -0.95 8.61 -15.13
C SER A 150 -1.23 9.51 -16.34
N GLN A 151 -0.16 9.96 -17.03
CA GLN A 151 -0.29 10.69 -18.30
C GLN A 151 -0.99 9.88 -19.37
N SER A 152 -0.61 8.62 -19.54
CA SER A 152 -1.23 7.73 -20.55
C SER A 152 -2.73 7.51 -20.33
N ARG A 153 -3.23 7.80 -19.13
CA ARG A 153 -4.64 7.68 -18.75
C ARG A 153 -5.35 9.04 -18.65
N GLY A 154 -4.67 10.14 -18.95
CA GLY A 154 -5.21 11.49 -18.81
C GLY A 154 -5.52 11.88 -17.36
N HIS A 155 -4.87 11.26 -16.37
CA HIS A 155 -5.08 11.58 -14.96
C HIS A 155 -4.15 12.71 -14.52
N ALA A 156 -4.66 13.73 -13.84
CA ALA A 156 -3.84 14.80 -13.27
C ALA A 156 -2.80 14.26 -12.27
N ARG A 157 -1.60 14.88 -12.25
CA ARG A 157 -0.55 14.51 -11.31
C ARG A 157 -0.91 14.92 -9.89
N HIS A 158 -0.88 13.96 -8.96
CA HIS A 158 -0.95 14.24 -7.53
C HIS A 158 0.46 14.46 -6.97
N PHE A 159 1.24 13.40 -6.83
CA PHE A 159 2.64 13.39 -6.40
C PHE A 159 3.47 12.47 -7.33
N CYS A 160 4.79 12.61 -7.35
CA CYS A 160 5.66 11.62 -7.97
C CYS A 160 6.28 10.70 -6.89
N PRO A 161 6.25 9.37 -7.07
CA PRO A 161 6.91 8.42 -6.17
C PRO A 161 8.35 8.77 -5.81
N LEU A 162 9.11 9.29 -6.78
CA LEU A 162 10.54 9.56 -6.60
C LEU A 162 10.80 10.77 -5.69
N ASP A 163 9.82 11.66 -5.50
CA ASP A 163 9.97 12.74 -4.54
C ASP A 163 10.03 12.20 -3.10
N LEU A 164 9.38 11.06 -2.82
CA LEU A 164 9.43 10.37 -1.51
C LEU A 164 10.86 9.91 -1.14
N VAL A 165 11.76 9.85 -2.12
CA VAL A 165 13.13 9.37 -1.97
C VAL A 165 14.14 10.51 -2.09
N TYR A 166 13.92 11.45 -3.03
CA TYR A 166 14.94 12.42 -3.43
C TYR A 166 14.56 13.87 -3.15
N ASP A 167 13.29 14.19 -2.91
CA ASP A 167 12.83 15.57 -2.73
C ASP A 167 11.69 15.65 -1.68
N PRO A 168 12.05 15.58 -0.38
CA PRO A 168 11.09 15.65 0.73
C PRO A 168 10.18 16.88 0.69
N ASP A 169 10.70 18.02 0.21
CA ASP A 169 9.93 19.26 0.09
C ASP A 169 8.84 19.14 -0.96
N SER A 170 9.19 18.71 -2.18
CA SER A 170 8.20 18.48 -3.23
C SER A 170 7.20 17.39 -2.85
N ALA A 171 7.65 16.30 -2.23
CA ALA A 171 6.76 15.22 -1.78
C ALA A 171 5.73 15.73 -0.77
N THR A 172 6.18 16.47 0.23
CA THR A 172 5.31 17.05 1.27
C THR A 172 4.32 18.02 0.65
N ASN A 173 4.79 18.95 -0.19
CA ASN A 173 3.91 19.92 -0.84
C ASN A 173 2.89 19.23 -1.76
N ASP A 174 3.32 18.26 -2.59
CA ASP A 174 2.45 17.58 -3.55
C ASP A 174 1.38 16.70 -2.88
N LEU A 175 1.69 16.03 -1.76
CA LEU A 175 0.74 15.19 -1.04
C LEU A 175 -0.32 16.02 -0.29
N PHE A 176 0.08 17.12 0.33
CA PHE A 176 -0.83 17.92 1.16
C PHE A 176 -1.55 19.05 0.39
N LYS A 177 -1.14 19.41 -0.83
CA LYS A 177 -1.81 20.47 -1.62
C LYS A 177 -3.28 20.20 -1.93
N LYS A 178 -3.69 18.93 -1.93
CA LYS A 178 -5.08 18.53 -2.20
C LYS A 178 -5.96 18.52 -0.96
N VAL A 179 -5.38 18.70 0.23
CA VAL A 179 -6.14 18.82 1.47
C VAL A 179 -6.79 20.21 1.51
N PRO A 180 -8.10 20.33 1.77
CA PRO A 180 -8.75 21.63 1.91
C PRO A 180 -8.04 22.50 2.96
N HIS A 181 -7.88 23.79 2.66
CA HIS A 181 -7.10 24.73 3.50
C HIS A 181 -7.53 24.70 4.97
N ASP A 182 -8.84 24.78 5.23
CA ASP A 182 -9.37 24.82 6.61
C ASP A 182 -9.13 23.50 7.35
N THR A 183 -9.23 22.37 6.63
CA THR A 183 -8.91 21.06 7.19
C THR A 183 -7.42 20.94 7.50
N LEU A 184 -6.55 21.35 6.57
CA LEU A 184 -5.10 21.34 6.80
C LEU A 184 -4.72 22.26 7.96
N SER A 185 -5.34 23.45 8.07
CA SER A 185 -5.10 24.37 9.18
C SER A 185 -5.50 23.77 10.53
N ALA A 186 -6.65 23.08 10.60
CA ALA A 186 -7.11 22.41 11.83
C ALA A 186 -6.22 21.22 12.21
N ILE A 187 -5.70 20.50 11.21
CA ILE A 187 -4.72 19.44 11.43
C ILE A 187 -3.42 20.05 11.98
N GLU A 188 -2.84 21.03 11.29
CA GLU A 188 -1.55 21.65 11.64
C GLU A 188 -1.58 22.35 13.01
N SER A 189 -2.73 22.87 13.45
CA SER A 189 -2.89 23.42 14.81
C SER A 189 -2.84 22.36 15.90
N THR A 190 -3.09 21.10 15.55
CA THR A 190 -3.12 19.95 16.48
C THR A 190 -1.84 19.13 16.39
N ILE A 191 -1.37 18.87 15.17
CA ILE A 191 -0.20 18.06 14.85
C ILE A 191 0.52 18.71 13.66
N PRO A 192 1.82 19.01 13.73
CA PRO A 192 2.56 19.65 12.65
C PRO A 192 2.90 18.66 11.53
N VAL A 193 1.88 18.11 10.85
CA VAL A 193 1.97 16.93 9.97
C VAL A 193 2.95 17.13 8.81
N ARG A 194 3.00 18.31 8.19
CA ARG A 194 3.95 18.56 7.09
C ARG A 194 5.40 18.52 7.57
N LYS A 195 5.67 19.10 8.74
CA LYS A 195 7.01 19.07 9.35
C LYS A 195 7.39 17.63 9.70
N LEU A 196 6.52 16.90 10.40
CA LEU A 196 6.79 15.51 10.81
C LEU A 196 6.96 14.56 9.62
N PHE A 197 6.19 14.77 8.55
CA PHE A 197 6.34 13.97 7.34
C PHE A 197 7.65 14.28 6.61
N LYS A 198 8.04 15.55 6.51
CA LYS A 198 9.33 15.94 5.94
C LYS A 198 10.49 15.32 6.74
N GLU A 199 10.48 15.46 8.07
CA GLU A 199 11.49 14.85 8.95
C GLU A 199 11.55 13.32 8.76
N TYR A 200 10.40 12.66 8.60
CA TYR A 200 10.35 11.23 8.29
C TYR A 200 10.98 10.88 6.93
N LEU A 201 10.78 11.70 5.90
CA LEU A 201 11.38 11.48 4.58
C LEU A 201 12.90 11.75 4.56
N GLU A 202 13.37 12.64 5.43
CA GLU A 202 14.80 12.96 5.59
C GLU A 202 15.58 11.87 6.34
N ASP A 203 14.90 11.03 7.12
CA ASP A 203 15.50 9.86 7.77
C ASP A 203 15.93 8.83 6.70
N PRO A 204 17.23 8.48 6.58
CA PRO A 204 17.69 7.50 5.58
C PRO A 204 17.14 6.08 5.82
N ASP A 205 16.68 5.76 7.02
CA ASP A 205 16.14 4.45 7.40
C ASP A 205 14.60 4.37 7.23
N ASN A 206 14.00 5.38 6.61
CA ASN A 206 12.57 5.41 6.32
C ASN A 206 12.15 4.30 5.34
N ILE A 207 10.86 3.99 5.31
CA ILE A 207 10.35 2.84 4.55
C ILE A 207 10.54 2.99 3.04
N PHE A 208 10.55 4.22 2.51
CA PHE A 208 10.67 4.47 1.08
C PHE A 208 12.09 4.21 0.59
N GLN A 209 13.11 4.55 1.40
CA GLN A 209 14.49 4.18 1.10
C GLN A 209 14.67 2.66 1.14
N GLN A 210 14.16 2.00 2.18
CA GLN A 210 14.18 0.53 2.27
C GLN A 210 13.47 -0.13 1.07
N LEU A 211 12.29 0.35 0.70
CA LEU A 211 11.54 -0.15 -0.45
C LEU A 211 12.26 0.11 -1.78
N LYS A 212 12.93 1.26 -1.96
CA LYS A 212 13.76 1.51 -3.14
C LYS A 212 14.80 0.41 -3.30
N THR A 213 15.61 0.18 -2.28
CA THR A 213 16.68 -0.83 -2.31
C THR A 213 16.14 -2.22 -2.65
N LEU A 214 15.01 -2.60 -2.05
CA LEU A 214 14.40 -3.91 -2.30
C LEU A 214 13.73 -4.02 -3.69
N GLN A 215 13.40 -2.91 -4.34
CA GLN A 215 12.83 -2.86 -5.68
C GLN A 215 13.88 -2.84 -6.80
N GLU A 216 15.17 -2.81 -6.45
CA GLU A 216 16.27 -2.75 -7.41
C GLU A 216 16.35 -4.00 -8.29
N ILE A 217 16.39 -3.74 -9.59
CA ILE A 217 16.65 -4.74 -10.64
C ILE A 217 18.16 -4.94 -10.69
N ALA A 218 18.65 -6.11 -10.31
CA ALA A 218 20.09 -6.39 -10.37
C ALA A 218 20.51 -7.06 -11.67
N ASN A 219 19.62 -7.86 -12.27
CA ASN A 219 19.94 -8.73 -13.40
C ASN A 219 18.97 -8.51 -14.55
N GLU A 220 19.37 -8.91 -15.75
CA GLU A 220 18.52 -8.82 -16.95
C GLU A 220 17.23 -9.63 -16.86
N GLU A 221 17.22 -10.71 -16.07
CA GLU A 221 16.04 -11.55 -15.81
C GLU A 221 14.93 -10.80 -15.03
N ASP A 222 15.27 -9.73 -14.31
CA ASP A 222 14.31 -8.92 -13.57
C ASP A 222 13.75 -7.76 -14.42
N LEU A 223 14.18 -7.63 -15.69
CA LEU A 223 13.66 -6.64 -16.61
C LEU A 223 12.37 -7.14 -17.27
N ILE A 224 11.27 -6.42 -17.05
CA ILE A 224 9.96 -6.77 -17.64
C ILE A 224 10.01 -6.82 -19.17
N GLU A 225 10.84 -5.99 -19.79
CA GLU A 225 11.00 -5.94 -21.25
C GLU A 225 11.61 -7.22 -21.85
N ASN A 226 12.28 -8.04 -21.04
CA ASN A 226 12.84 -9.32 -21.46
C ASN A 226 11.87 -10.49 -21.32
N LEU A 227 10.71 -10.28 -20.68
CA LEU A 227 9.73 -11.35 -20.48
C LEU A 227 8.97 -11.65 -21.76
N THR A 228 8.84 -12.94 -22.07
CA THR A 228 8.05 -13.46 -23.19
C THR A 228 6.87 -14.32 -22.72
N CYS A 229 7.00 -14.99 -21.57
CA CYS A 229 5.98 -15.85 -20.99
C CYS A 229 6.03 -15.84 -19.45
N ALA A 230 5.11 -16.56 -18.80
CA ALA A 230 5.04 -16.64 -17.34
C ALA A 230 6.27 -17.33 -16.72
N ASP A 231 6.88 -18.28 -17.43
CA ASP A 231 8.05 -19.03 -16.95
C ASP A 231 9.32 -18.17 -16.88
N ASP A 232 9.35 -17.05 -17.60
CA ASP A 232 10.46 -16.08 -17.54
C ASP A 232 10.43 -15.23 -16.27
N VAL A 233 9.32 -15.24 -15.51
CA VAL A 233 9.19 -14.44 -14.30
C VAL A 233 9.94 -15.10 -13.16
N SER A 234 11.10 -14.52 -12.82
CA SER A 234 11.87 -14.92 -11.64
C SER A 234 11.10 -14.67 -10.33
N ASP A 235 11.39 -15.47 -9.30
CA ASP A 235 10.87 -15.24 -7.94
C ASP A 235 11.21 -13.82 -7.44
N ARG A 236 12.40 -13.33 -7.82
CA ARG A 236 12.85 -11.99 -7.46
C ARG A 236 12.01 -10.92 -8.15
N LEU A 237 11.71 -11.06 -9.43
CA LEU A 237 10.84 -10.13 -10.14
C LEU A 237 9.43 -10.15 -9.57
N SER A 238 8.88 -11.32 -9.26
CA SER A 238 7.58 -11.44 -8.58
C SER A 238 7.59 -10.71 -7.22
N PHE A 239 8.66 -10.85 -6.44
CA PHE A 239 8.87 -10.12 -5.20
C PHE A 239 8.91 -8.60 -5.42
N ILE A 240 9.73 -8.12 -6.37
CA ILE A 240 9.82 -6.69 -6.72
C ILE A 240 8.46 -6.14 -7.16
N MET A 241 7.70 -6.89 -7.96
CA MET A 241 6.36 -6.50 -8.41
C MET A 241 5.33 -6.50 -7.28
N THR A 242 5.53 -7.31 -6.24
CA THR A 242 4.78 -7.26 -4.99
C THR A 242 5.06 -5.95 -4.26
N LEU A 243 6.34 -5.61 -4.06
CA LEU A 243 6.77 -4.39 -3.39
C LEU A 243 6.32 -3.11 -4.09
N ARG A 244 6.23 -3.11 -5.43
CA ARG A 244 5.74 -1.98 -6.24
C ARG A 244 4.25 -1.70 -6.09
N ASP A 245 3.49 -2.55 -5.39
CA ASP A 245 2.04 -2.40 -5.22
C ASP A 245 1.58 -2.43 -3.74
N VAL A 246 2.52 -2.42 -2.80
CA VAL A 246 2.22 -2.30 -1.36
C VAL A 246 1.54 -0.97 -1.05
N GLY A 247 0.83 -0.94 0.07
CA GLY A 247 0.41 0.29 0.71
C GLY A 247 1.22 0.54 1.99
N VAL A 248 1.29 1.81 2.39
CA VAL A 248 1.88 2.23 3.65
C VAL A 248 0.90 3.13 4.40
N PHE A 249 0.84 2.94 5.71
CA PHE A 249 0.23 3.86 6.66
C PHE A 249 1.34 4.59 7.40
N ILE A 250 1.35 5.92 7.30
CA ILE A 250 2.22 6.77 8.12
C ILE A 250 1.34 7.47 9.13
N LYS A 251 1.52 7.14 10.40
CA LYS A 251 0.73 7.67 11.51
C LYS A 251 1.50 8.75 12.24
N PHE A 252 0.90 9.92 12.33
CA PHE A 252 1.31 11.03 13.17
C PHE A 252 0.37 11.10 14.37
N GLN A 253 0.92 11.16 15.58
CA GLN A 253 0.11 11.27 16.78
C GLN A 253 0.83 12.05 17.87
N GLN A 254 0.06 12.71 18.72
CA GLN A 254 0.58 13.29 19.96
C GLN A 254 0.74 12.20 21.03
N VAL A 255 1.90 12.17 21.68
CA VAL A 255 2.23 11.28 22.80
C VAL A 255 2.78 12.13 23.95
N GLY A 256 1.92 12.43 24.93
CA GLY A 256 2.23 13.40 25.98
C GLY A 256 2.45 14.79 25.38
N ASN A 257 3.63 15.37 25.62
CA ASN A 257 4.02 16.69 25.09
C ASN A 257 4.80 16.62 23.77
N ASN A 258 5.02 15.41 23.23
CA ASN A 258 5.79 15.19 22.01
C ASN A 258 4.90 14.63 20.89
N PHE A 259 5.44 14.58 19.68
CA PHE A 259 4.83 13.89 18.54
C PHE A 259 5.61 12.63 18.20
N SER A 260 4.90 11.62 17.70
CA SER A 260 5.52 10.40 17.15
C SER A 260 5.04 10.16 15.73
N THR A 261 5.97 9.78 14.86
CA THR A 261 5.69 9.28 13.52
C THR A 261 6.00 7.79 13.47
N THR A 262 5.03 6.97 13.07
CA THR A 262 5.24 5.52 12.85
C THR A 262 4.77 5.12 11.46
N CYS A 263 5.35 4.04 10.93
CA CYS A 263 5.01 3.55 9.60
C CYS A 263 4.66 2.05 9.64
N LYS A 264 3.62 1.67 8.91
CA LYS A 264 3.21 0.27 8.72
C LYS A 264 2.98 -0.05 7.25
N VAL A 265 3.50 -1.18 6.78
CA VAL A 265 3.35 -1.70 5.41
C VAL A 265 2.25 -2.75 5.35
N TYR A 266 1.44 -2.72 4.29
CA TYR A 266 0.37 -3.68 4.04
C TYR A 266 0.23 -4.01 2.54
N ASP A 267 -0.66 -4.97 2.23
CA ASP A 267 -0.94 -5.41 0.85
C ASP A 267 0.26 -6.08 0.14
N LEU A 268 1.00 -6.92 0.89
CA LEU A 268 2.14 -7.72 0.42
C LEU A 268 1.70 -9.02 -0.28
N ASP A 269 0.63 -8.97 -1.07
CA ASP A 269 0.21 -10.13 -1.86
C ASP A 269 1.22 -10.43 -2.96
N LEU A 270 1.86 -11.60 -2.87
CA LEU A 270 2.72 -12.15 -3.90
C LEU A 270 2.02 -12.06 -5.26
N LYS A 271 2.73 -11.58 -6.27
CA LYS A 271 2.17 -11.43 -7.62
C LYS A 271 2.33 -12.74 -8.40
N SER A 272 1.25 -13.22 -9.01
CA SER A 272 1.31 -14.38 -9.90
C SER A 272 2.14 -14.07 -11.16
N ASN A 273 2.90 -15.05 -11.62
CA ASN A 273 3.66 -15.03 -12.87
C ASN A 273 2.73 -14.88 -14.09
N ASP A 274 1.46 -15.27 -13.97
CA ASP A 274 0.43 -15.09 -15.01
C ASP A 274 0.20 -13.61 -15.36
N LYS A 275 0.67 -12.68 -14.51
CA LYS A 275 0.63 -11.24 -14.79
C LYS A 275 1.72 -10.76 -15.75
N CYS A 276 2.65 -11.61 -16.16
CA CYS A 276 3.74 -11.30 -17.08
C CYS A 276 3.27 -10.52 -18.31
N SER A 277 2.34 -11.10 -19.07
CA SER A 277 1.84 -10.50 -20.32
C SER A 277 1.12 -9.16 -20.09
N HIS A 278 0.48 -8.98 -18.93
CA HIS A 278 -0.05 -7.68 -18.53
C HIS A 278 1.06 -6.66 -18.27
N TRP A 279 2.13 -7.03 -17.58
CA TRP A 279 3.26 -6.14 -17.29
C TRP A 279 3.96 -5.68 -18.57
N VAL A 280 4.30 -6.61 -19.46
CA VAL A 280 4.93 -6.33 -20.77
C VAL A 280 4.07 -5.36 -21.58
N LYS A 281 2.76 -5.62 -21.67
CA LYS A 281 1.83 -4.76 -22.42
C LYS A 281 1.78 -3.34 -21.86
N ILE A 282 1.85 -3.17 -20.54
CA ILE A 282 1.91 -1.84 -19.94
C ILE A 282 3.24 -1.16 -20.28
N GLU A 283 4.39 -1.83 -20.14
CA GLU A 283 5.68 -1.22 -20.47
C GLU A 283 5.77 -0.77 -21.93
N GLN A 284 5.28 -1.59 -22.86
CA GLN A 284 5.20 -1.23 -24.28
C GLN A 284 4.38 0.04 -24.51
N ARG A 285 3.23 0.17 -23.83
CA ARG A 285 2.38 1.37 -23.92
C ARG A 285 3.06 2.62 -23.33
N LEU A 286 3.94 2.46 -22.35
CA LEU A 286 4.57 3.61 -21.66
C LEU A 286 5.80 4.16 -22.39
N LYS A 287 6.32 3.48 -23.42
CA LYS A 287 7.50 3.90 -24.19
C LYS A 287 7.42 5.37 -24.64
N ASP A 288 6.27 5.77 -25.19
CA ASP A 288 6.07 7.13 -25.70
C ASP A 288 5.96 8.19 -24.59
N TYR A 289 5.64 7.77 -23.36
CA TYR A 289 5.40 8.68 -22.25
C TYR A 289 6.65 8.96 -21.41
N TYR A 290 7.61 8.03 -21.35
CA TYR A 290 8.79 8.16 -20.51
C TYR A 290 9.61 9.42 -20.78
N ASN A 291 9.82 9.75 -22.06
CA ASN A 291 10.56 10.95 -22.50
C ASN A 291 9.66 11.98 -23.20
N SER A 292 8.34 11.86 -23.02
CA SER A 292 7.40 12.91 -23.45
C SER A 292 7.66 14.22 -22.68
N THR A 293 6.94 15.26 -23.08
CA THR A 293 6.82 16.51 -22.34
C THR A 293 5.35 16.78 -22.06
N ASN A 294 5.07 17.42 -20.94
CA ASN A 294 3.73 17.84 -20.55
C ASN A 294 3.84 19.18 -19.83
N GLU A 295 3.27 20.23 -20.44
CA GLU A 295 3.40 21.61 -20.00
C GLU A 295 2.91 21.84 -18.57
N ASN A 296 1.97 21.01 -18.10
CA ASN A 296 1.41 21.11 -16.76
C ASN A 296 2.17 20.29 -15.71
N TRP A 297 3.23 19.56 -16.11
CA TRP A 297 3.93 18.59 -15.27
C TRP A 297 5.42 18.84 -15.29
N ARG A 298 5.98 19.19 -14.13
CA ARG A 298 7.44 19.16 -13.95
C ARG A 298 7.99 17.76 -14.26
N HIS A 299 9.22 17.68 -14.76
CA HIS A 299 9.91 16.40 -14.88
C HIS A 299 10.07 15.74 -13.49
N CYS A 300 10.17 14.42 -13.47
CA CYS A 300 10.40 13.67 -12.26
C CYS A 300 11.83 13.92 -11.75
N THR A 301 11.96 14.00 -10.43
CA THR A 301 13.27 14.10 -9.77
C THR A 301 14.13 12.91 -10.15
N LYS A 302 15.34 13.20 -10.61
CA LYS A 302 16.37 12.21 -10.90
C LYS A 302 17.31 12.14 -9.71
N SER A 303 17.92 10.98 -9.51
CA SER A 303 18.96 10.86 -8.49
C SER A 303 20.11 11.81 -8.81
N ASN A 304 20.50 12.61 -7.82
CA ASN A 304 21.62 13.56 -7.93
C ASN A 304 22.99 12.88 -7.76
N HIS A 305 23.11 11.58 -8.08
CA HIS A 305 24.43 10.95 -8.22
C HIS A 305 25.15 11.49 -9.46
N LEU A 306 25.59 12.75 -9.35
CA LEU A 306 26.79 13.25 -9.98
C LEU A 306 27.96 12.79 -9.11
N ALA A 307 28.89 12.07 -9.75
CA ALA A 307 30.11 11.42 -9.27
C ALA A 307 29.93 10.00 -8.72
#